data_AF-A0A3B4WPF5-F1
#
_entry.id   AF-A0A3B4WPF5-F1
#
_cell.length_a   1.000
_cell.length_b   1.000
_cell.length_c   1.000
_cell.angle_alpha   90.00
_cell.angle_beta   90.00
_cell.angle_gamma   90.00
#
_symmetry.space_group_name_H-M   'P 1'
#
loop_
_entity.id
_entity.type
_entity.pdbx_description
1 polymer ?
#
loop_
_entity_poly.entity_id
_entity_poly.type
_entity_poly.pdbx_seq_one_letter_code
_entity_poly.pdbx_strand_id
1 'polypeptide(L)' 'MSGTNVWSRNREKLRLFPDLLAQCAVEAAAYGKCVAATTTGRQELQKDLCAKEFEALKTCFTNAAKKRAK' A
#
# COMPACT_ATOMS: atom_id res chain seq x y z
N MET A 1 -1.31 23.75 -26.73
CA MET A 1 -0.71 23.22 -25.49
C MET A 1 -1.66 22.19 -24.89
N SER A 2 -1.39 20.90 -25.11
CA SER A 2 -2.25 19.83 -24.59
C SER A 2 -1.95 19.66 -23.10
N GLY A 3 -2.76 20.29 -22.24
CA GLY A 3 -2.64 20.11 -20.80
C GLY A 3 -2.79 18.62 -20.50
N THR A 4 -1.80 18.03 -19.80
CA THR A 4 -1.89 16.64 -19.30
C THR A 4 -3.28 16.42 -18.74
N ASN A 5 -4.06 15.56 -19.40
CA ASN A 5 -5.39 15.20 -18.92
C ASN A 5 -5.25 14.55 -17.53
N VAL A 6 -6.32 14.60 -16.73
CA VAL A 6 -6.33 14.12 -15.34
C VAL A 6 -5.81 12.68 -15.23
N TRP A 7 -6.04 11.87 -16.26
CA TRP A 7 -5.58 10.48 -16.33
C TRP A 7 -4.05 10.35 -16.38
N SER A 8 -3.36 11.18 -17.15
CA SER A 8 -1.90 11.17 -17.23
C SER A 8 -1.25 11.52 -15.88
N ARG A 9 -1.82 12.50 -15.16
CA ARG A 9 -1.31 12.91 -13.84
C ARG A 9 -1.50 11.83 -12.78
N ASN A 10 -2.67 11.18 -12.75
CA ASN A 10 -2.94 10.10 -11.79
C ASN A 10 -2.09 8.86 -12.07
N ARG A 11 -1.88 8.52 -13.35
CA ARG A 11 -1.03 7.41 -13.74
C ARG A 11 0.42 7.62 -13.28
N GLU A 12 0.94 8.83 -13.38
CA GLU A 12 2.29 9.15 -12.90
C GLU A 12 2.43 8.98 -11.39
N LYS A 13 1.41 9.38 -10.61
CA LYS A 13 1.40 9.14 -9.16
C LYS A 13 1.36 7.65 -8.80
N LEU A 14 0.60 6.84 -9.54
CA LEU A 14 0.53 5.39 -9.32
C LEU A 14 1.85 4.68 -9.64
N ARG A 15 2.69 5.22 -10.53
CA ARG A 15 4.03 4.67 -10.79
C ARG A 15 4.97 4.75 -9.60
N LEU A 16 4.73 5.68 -8.67
CA LEU A 16 5.54 5.84 -7.45
C LEU A 16 5.16 4.84 -6.35
N PHE A 17 4.01 4.17 -6.48
CA PHE A 17 3.48 3.29 -5.45
C PHE A 17 4.43 2.13 -5.07
N PRO A 18 5.05 1.42 -6.03
CA PRO A 18 6.00 0.35 -5.71
C PRO A 18 7.22 0.85 -4.93
N ASP A 19 7.79 2.00 -5.31
CA ASP A 19 8.95 2.59 -4.64
C ASP A 19 8.61 3.07 -3.21
N LEU A 20 7.41 3.58 -3.01
CA LEU A 20 6.90 3.95 -1.69
C LEU A 20 6.64 2.72 -0.83
N LEU A 21 6.08 1.65 -1.42
CA LEU A 21 5.81 0.40 -0.71
C LEU A 21 7.11 -0.30 -0.31
N ALA A 22 8.14 -0.26 -1.17
CA ALA A 22 9.45 -0.84 -0.90
C ALA A 22 10.15 -0.24 0.33
N GLN A 23 9.89 1.04 0.64
CA GLN A 23 10.39 1.69 1.87
C GLN A 23 9.73 1.14 3.15
N CYS A 24 8.59 0.47 3.03
CA CYS A 24 7.81 -0.13 4.12
C CYS A 24 7.81 -1.67 4.04
N ALA A 25 8.90 -2.26 3.52
CA ALA A 25 8.96 -3.69 3.22
C ALA A 25 8.71 -4.58 4.45
N VAL A 26 9.12 -4.15 5.64
CA VAL A 26 8.95 -4.91 6.89
C VAL A 26 7.47 -4.99 7.27
N GLU A 27 6.78 -3.85 7.29
CA GLU A 27 5.35 -3.75 7.58
C GLU A 27 4.52 -4.42 6.49
N ALA A 28 4.92 -4.27 5.22
CA ALA A 28 4.27 -4.92 4.09
C ALA A 28 4.37 -6.45 4.17
N ALA A 29 5.54 -6.98 4.53
CA ALA A 29 5.72 -8.41 4.73
C ALA A 29 4.91 -8.94 5.92
N ALA A 30 4.83 -8.19 7.02
CA ALA A 30 4.00 -8.57 8.17
C ALA A 30 2.51 -8.64 7.81
N TYR A 31 2.00 -7.63 7.11
CA TYR A 31 0.61 -7.62 6.62
C TYR A 31 0.33 -8.76 5.64
N GLY A 32 1.21 -8.97 4.65
CA GLY A 32 1.07 -10.05 3.69
C GLY A 32 1.07 -11.45 4.33
N LYS A 33 1.88 -11.67 5.37
CA LYS A 33 1.88 -12.92 6.14
C LYS A 33 0.55 -13.16 6.86
N CYS A 34 -0.01 -12.13 7.49
CA CYS A 34 -1.33 -12.24 8.14
C CYS A 34 -2.43 -12.59 7.13
N VAL A 35 -2.46 -11.90 5.99
CA VAL A 35 -3.44 -12.17 4.92
C VAL A 35 -3.27 -13.60 4.39
N ALA A 36 -2.05 -14.01 4.06
CA ALA A 36 -1.80 -15.36 3.55
C ALA A 36 -2.20 -16.46 4.55
N ALA A 37 -1.92 -16.26 5.84
CA ALA A 37 -2.31 -17.19 6.89
C ALA A 37 -3.84 -17.29 7.05
N THR A 38 -4.55 -16.17 6.94
CA THR A 38 -6.01 -16.11 7.09
C THR A 38 -6.77 -16.62 5.85
N THR A 39 -6.14 -16.59 4.67
CA THR A 39 -6.70 -17.14 3.42
C THR A 39 -6.20 -18.55 3.11
N THR A 40 -5.53 -19.23 4.05
CA THR A 40 -5.09 -20.60 3.82
C THR A 40 -6.32 -21.52 3.74
N GLY A 41 -6.65 -21.99 2.53
CA GLY A 41 -7.80 -22.86 2.26
C GLY A 41 -8.92 -22.16 1.47
N ARG A 42 -10.19 -22.41 1.84
CA ARG A 42 -11.39 -21.76 1.26
C ARG A 42 -11.98 -20.68 2.17
N GLN A 43 -11.25 -20.27 3.21
CA GLN A 43 -11.70 -19.23 4.13
C GLN A 43 -11.54 -17.86 3.47
N GLU A 44 -12.64 -17.12 3.44
CA GLU A 44 -12.63 -15.74 2.96
C GLU A 44 -12.00 -14.82 4.02
N LEU A 45 -11.24 -13.84 3.54
CA LEU A 45 -10.70 -12.80 4.40
C LEU A 45 -11.85 -11.95 4.95
N GLN A 46 -12.03 -11.96 6.26
CA GLN A 46 -12.96 -11.07 6.94
C GLN A 46 -12.33 -9.69 7.20
N LYS A 47 -13.18 -8.68 7.23
CA LYS A 47 -12.80 -7.30 7.53
C LYS A 47 -12.07 -7.26 8.89
N ASP A 48 -11.02 -6.43 8.95
CA ASP A 48 -10.24 -6.11 10.15
C ASP A 48 -9.43 -7.27 10.77
N LEU A 49 -9.39 -8.46 10.17
CA LEU A 49 -8.58 -9.59 10.67
C LEU A 49 -7.08 -9.26 10.79
N CYS A 50 -6.55 -8.47 9.84
CA CYS A 50 -5.16 -8.02 9.81
C CYS A 50 -5.06 -6.50 10.03
N ALA A 51 -6.00 -5.90 10.77
CA ALA A 51 -6.09 -4.45 10.95
C ALA A 51 -4.84 -3.86 11.60
N LYS A 52 -4.23 -4.59 12.55
CA LYS A 52 -3.03 -4.14 13.26
C LYS A 52 -1.84 -3.97 12.31
N GLU A 53 -1.59 -4.98 11.49
CA GLU A 53 -0.52 -4.99 10.50
C GLU A 53 -0.80 -3.97 9.39
N PHE A 54 -2.07 -3.85 8.99
CA PHE A 54 -2.51 -2.87 8.01
C PHE A 54 -2.29 -1.43 8.49
N GLU A 55 -2.65 -1.08 9.72
CA GLU A 55 -2.46 0.27 10.25
C GLU A 55 -0.97 0.62 10.39
N ALA A 56 -0.11 -0.35 10.74
CA ALA A 56 1.34 -0.16 10.73
C ALA A 56 1.85 0.16 9.32
N LEU A 57 1.47 -0.66 8.32
CA LEU A 57 1.83 -0.45 6.92
C LEU A 57 1.32 0.90 6.39
N LYS A 58 0.05 1.22 6.65
CA LYS A 58 -0.59 2.48 6.23
C LYS A 58 0.12 3.68 6.82
N THR A 59 0.53 3.62 8.09
CA THR A 59 1.29 4.68 8.75
C THR A 59 2.63 4.89 8.07
N CYS A 60 3.40 3.82 7.84
CA CYS A 60 4.68 3.90 7.12
C CYS A 60 4.49 4.49 5.72
N PHE A 61 3.54 3.95 4.95
CA PHE A 61 3.31 4.33 3.56
C PHE A 61 2.88 5.80 3.43
N THR A 62 2.00 6.26 4.30
CA THR A 62 1.54 7.67 4.32
C THR A 62 2.69 8.62 4.65
N ASN A 63 3.59 8.22 5.56
CA ASN A 63 4.77 9.00 5.90
C ASN A 63 5.79 9.04 4.74
N ALA A 64 6.02 7.91 4.06
CA ALA A 64 6.86 7.83 2.87
C ALA A 64 6.31 8.72 1.74
N ALA A 65 4.99 8.67 1.49
CA ALA A 65 4.33 9.50 0.50
C ALA A 65 4.46 11.00 0.82
N LYS A 66 4.27 11.40 2.08
CA LYS A 66 4.46 12.79 2.53
C LYS A 66 5.90 13.27 2.34
N LYS A 67 6.90 12.42 2.60
CA LYS A 67 8.32 12.76 2.37
C LYS A 67 8.63 12.99 0.89
N ARG A 68 8.00 12.25 -0.02
CA ARG A 68 8.16 12.39 -1.48
C ARG A 68 7.39 13.56 -2.10
N ALA A 69 6.34 14.05 -1.44
CA ALA A 69 5.54 15.18 -1.89
C ALA A 69 6.10 16.56 -1.48
N LYS A 70 7.11 16.57 -0.60
CA LYS A 70 7.98 17.73 -0.36
C LYS A 70 9.02 17.83 -1.46
#